data_AF-A0A519VZL6-F1
#
_entry.id   AF-A0A519VZL6-F1
#
_cell.length_a   1.000
_cell.length_b   1.000
_cell.length_c   1.000
_cell.angle_alpha   90.00
_cell.angle_beta   90.00
_cell.angle_gamma   90.00
#
_symmetry.space_group_name_H-M   'P 1'
#
loop_
_entity.id
_entity.type
_entity.pdbx_description
1 polymer ?
#
loop_
_entity_poly.entity_id
_entity_poly.type
_entity_poly.pdbx_seq_one_letter_code
_entity_poly.pdbx_strand_id
1 'polypeptide(L)'
;DTAPILLVTYAELKFIEAEAAFTIDKARSYDAYLAGISANMDKLQVPAAEKKTYIESPIVAVGATGLTKALIFKEKYVATYLNPEAWNDARRFDYQYKDFTLPVNVTLSTFIRRNDYPQGERNKNGGNVPVDVPRTTKLWWDL
;
A
#
# COMPACT_ATOMS: atom_id res chain seq x y z
N ASP A 1 -25.62 -6.92 1.60
CA ASP A 1 -25.33 -6.19 2.85
C ASP A 1 -24.81 -7.05 4.00
N THR A 2 -23.89 -7.97 3.72
CA THR A 2 -23.22 -8.80 4.75
C THR A 2 -21.71 -8.83 4.58
N ALA A 3 -21.17 -8.00 3.68
CA ALA A 3 -19.73 -7.97 3.42
C ALA A 3 -18.98 -7.44 4.65
N PRO A 4 -17.92 -8.13 5.11
CA PRO A 4 -17.16 -7.70 6.28
C PRO A 4 -16.32 -6.46 5.97
N ILE A 5 -16.16 -5.59 6.96
CA ILE A 5 -15.16 -4.51 6.95
C ILE A 5 -13.87 -5.06 7.55
N LEU A 6 -12.82 -5.15 6.74
CA LEU A 6 -11.52 -5.68 7.16
C LEU A 6 -10.63 -4.53 7.65
N LEU A 7 -10.41 -4.47 8.97
CA LEU A 7 -9.56 -3.45 9.58
C LEU A 7 -8.07 -3.76 9.44
N VAL A 8 -7.66 -4.95 9.91
CA VAL A 8 -6.29 -5.46 9.81
C VAL A 8 -6.38 -6.91 9.35
N THR A 9 -5.56 -7.29 8.36
CA THR A 9 -5.58 -8.64 7.81
C THR A 9 -4.26 -9.36 8.03
N TYR A 10 -4.32 -10.69 8.12
CA TYR A 10 -3.11 -11.51 8.18
C TYR A 10 -2.21 -11.30 6.95
N ALA A 11 -2.80 -11.14 5.76
CA ALA A 11 -2.04 -10.84 4.54
C ALA A 11 -1.25 -9.53 4.67
N GLU A 12 -1.89 -8.46 5.15
CA GLU A 12 -1.24 -7.17 5.40
C GLU A 12 -0.11 -7.28 6.42
N LEU A 13 -0.35 -7.96 7.56
CA LEU A 13 0.68 -8.20 8.58
C LEU A 13 1.89 -8.94 8.01
N LYS A 14 1.69 -9.87 7.08
CA LYS A 14 2.77 -10.56 6.38
C LYS A 14 3.56 -9.66 5.44
N PHE A 15 2.92 -8.69 4.79
CA PHE A 15 3.67 -7.69 4.03
C PHE A 15 4.42 -6.70 4.92
N ILE A 16 3.88 -6.35 6.09
CA ILE A 16 4.59 -5.56 7.10
C ILE A 16 5.83 -6.32 7.60
N GLU A 17 5.68 -7.62 7.90
CA GLU A 17 6.80 -8.49 8.25
C GLU A 17 7.83 -8.59 7.12
N ALA A 18 7.37 -8.78 5.89
CA ALA A 18 8.24 -8.86 4.71
C ALA A 18 9.09 -7.59 4.57
N GLU A 19 8.47 -6.42 4.71
CA GLU A 19 9.17 -5.14 4.63
C GLU A 19 10.15 -4.95 5.80
N ALA A 20 9.70 -5.23 7.03
CA ALA A 20 10.54 -5.07 8.23
C ALA A 20 11.77 -5.97 8.19
N ALA A 21 11.62 -7.21 7.69
CA ALA A 21 12.72 -8.15 7.54
C ALA A 21 13.63 -7.84 6.34
N PHE A 22 13.22 -6.98 5.39
CA PHE A 22 13.86 -6.84 4.08
C PHE A 22 15.37 -6.57 4.11
N THR A 23 15.85 -5.77 5.06
CA THR A 23 17.28 -5.44 5.26
C THR A 23 17.97 -6.27 6.34
N ILE A 24 17.21 -7.04 7.12
CA ILE A 24 17.69 -7.76 8.31
C ILE A 24 17.83 -9.25 8.01
N ASP A 25 16.78 -9.86 7.49
CA ASP A 25 16.70 -11.27 7.15
C ASP A 25 15.92 -11.41 5.83
N LYS A 26 16.69 -11.56 4.76
CA LYS A 26 16.15 -11.60 3.40
C LYS A 26 15.33 -12.86 3.12
N ALA A 27 15.70 -13.99 3.74
CA ALA A 27 14.96 -15.24 3.59
C ALA A 27 13.58 -15.11 4.26
N ARG A 28 13.54 -14.63 5.50
CA ARG A 28 12.29 -14.34 6.21
C ARG A 28 11.43 -13.33 5.46
N SER A 29 12.04 -12.29 4.90
CA SER A 29 11.34 -11.28 4.10
C SER A 29 10.60 -11.90 2.91
N TYR A 30 11.27 -12.82 2.21
CA TYR A 30 10.70 -13.52 1.06
C TYR A 30 9.62 -14.52 1.44
N ASP A 31 9.81 -15.28 2.51
CA ASP A 31 8.80 -16.21 3.02
C ASP A 31 7.54 -15.47 3.46
N ALA A 32 7.69 -14.32 4.14
CA ALA A 32 6.57 -13.48 4.53
C ALA A 32 5.87 -12.85 3.32
N TYR A 33 6.62 -12.43 2.29
CA TYR A 33 6.07 -11.93 1.03
C TYR A 33 5.17 -12.98 0.34
N LEU A 34 5.65 -14.22 0.20
CA LEU A 34 4.85 -15.30 -0.40
C LEU A 34 3.66 -15.69 0.48
N ALA A 35 3.83 -15.71 1.80
CA ALA A 35 2.74 -15.98 2.75
C ALA A 35 1.63 -14.92 2.67
N GLY A 36 1.99 -13.64 2.51
CA GLY A 36 1.04 -12.53 2.32
C GLY A 36 0.21 -12.69 1.04
N ILE A 37 0.86 -13.06 -0.07
CA ILE A 37 0.19 -13.34 -1.35
C ILE A 37 -0.79 -14.52 -1.18
N SER A 38 -0.33 -15.66 -0.66
CA SER A 38 -1.20 -16.82 -0.46
C SER A 38 -2.39 -16.48 0.42
N ALA A 39 -2.17 -15.81 1.56
CA ALA A 39 -3.22 -15.43 2.49
C ALA A 39 -4.27 -14.52 1.84
N ASN A 40 -3.87 -13.57 1.00
CA ASN A 40 -4.81 -12.73 0.28
C ASN A 40 -5.62 -13.52 -0.77
N MET A 41 -4.97 -14.42 -1.50
CA MET A 41 -5.64 -15.29 -2.47
C MET A 41 -6.60 -16.28 -1.80
N ASP A 42 -6.24 -16.83 -0.65
CA ASP A 42 -7.10 -17.69 0.16
C ASP A 42 -8.34 -16.93 0.67
N LYS A 43 -8.15 -15.68 1.15
CA LYS A 43 -9.25 -14.78 1.53
C LYS A 43 -10.22 -14.52 0.38
N LEU A 44 -9.71 -14.36 -0.83
CA LEU A 44 -10.50 -14.15 -2.05
C LEU A 44 -10.99 -15.46 -2.69
N GLN A 45 -10.70 -16.60 -2.06
CA GLN A 45 -11.09 -17.93 -2.52
C GLN A 45 -10.61 -18.26 -3.94
N VAL A 46 -9.43 -17.75 -4.32
CA VAL A 46 -8.82 -18.06 -5.62
C VAL A 46 -8.54 -19.57 -5.70
N PRO A 47 -8.92 -20.26 -6.80
CA PRO A 47 -8.69 -21.69 -6.94
C PRO A 47 -7.22 -22.09 -6.70
N ALA A 48 -7.01 -23.22 -6.02
CA ALA A 48 -5.67 -23.64 -5.59
C ALA A 48 -4.67 -23.78 -6.75
N ALA A 49 -5.13 -24.23 -7.93
CA ALA A 49 -4.29 -24.35 -9.12
C ALA A 49 -3.84 -22.98 -9.66
N GLU A 50 -4.73 -21.98 -9.67
CA GLU A 50 -4.42 -20.61 -10.10
C GLU A 50 -3.49 -19.92 -9.10
N LYS A 51 -3.74 -20.10 -7.80
CA LYS A 51 -2.84 -19.62 -6.73
C LYS A 51 -1.43 -20.19 -6.88
N LYS A 52 -1.31 -21.50 -7.07
CA LYS A 52 -0.02 -22.16 -7.31
C LYS A 52 0.68 -21.60 -8.54
N THR A 53 -0.05 -21.46 -9.66
CA THR A 53 0.49 -20.89 -10.90
C THR A 53 1.02 -19.47 -10.70
N TYR A 54 0.29 -18.63 -9.98
CA TYR A 54 0.71 -17.25 -9.71
C TYR A 54 1.95 -17.18 -8.80
N ILE A 55 1.93 -17.94 -7.70
CA ILE A 55 3.04 -17.96 -6.73
C ILE A 55 4.33 -18.49 -7.36
N GLU A 56 4.24 -19.47 -8.26
CA GLU A 56 5.39 -20.05 -8.98
C GLU A 56 5.83 -19.23 -10.20
N SER A 57 5.07 -18.19 -10.59
CA SER A 57 5.42 -17.34 -11.72
C SER A 57 6.73 -16.60 -11.48
N PRO A 58 7.64 -16.47 -12.46
CA PRO A 58 8.90 -15.73 -12.30
C PRO A 58 8.74 -14.26 -11.90
N ILE A 59 7.56 -13.67 -12.08
CA ILE A 59 7.26 -12.29 -11.64
C ILE A 59 6.97 -12.18 -10.14
N VAL A 60 6.71 -13.32 -9.48
CA VAL A 60 6.44 -13.45 -8.03
C VAL A 60 7.56 -14.25 -7.36
N ALA A 61 7.88 -15.44 -7.88
CA ALA A 61 8.91 -16.34 -7.38
C ALA A 61 10.33 -15.88 -7.74
N VAL A 62 10.68 -14.66 -7.35
CA VAL A 62 11.97 -14.03 -7.64
C VAL A 62 13.12 -14.53 -6.75
N GLY A 63 12.82 -15.36 -5.75
CA GLY A 63 13.76 -15.78 -4.72
C GLY A 63 14.13 -14.65 -3.75
N ALA A 64 14.73 -15.03 -2.62
CA ALA A 64 15.11 -14.05 -1.59
C ALA A 64 16.07 -12.97 -2.13
N THR A 65 17.03 -13.36 -2.98
CA THR A 65 18.00 -12.43 -3.59
C THR A 65 17.36 -11.47 -4.59
N GLY A 66 16.36 -11.92 -5.35
CA GLY A 66 15.63 -11.11 -6.32
C GLY A 66 14.52 -10.24 -5.73
N LEU A 67 14.16 -10.45 -4.45
CA LEU A 67 13.11 -9.69 -3.81
C LEU A 67 13.48 -8.20 -3.66
N THR A 68 12.59 -7.33 -4.12
CA THR A 68 12.69 -5.87 -3.99
C THR A 68 11.55 -5.33 -3.12
N LYS A 69 11.75 -4.16 -2.51
CA LYS A 69 10.65 -3.48 -1.78
C LYS A 69 9.48 -3.19 -2.72
N ALA A 70 9.75 -2.84 -3.98
CA ALA A 70 8.73 -2.60 -4.99
C ALA A 70 7.79 -3.81 -5.19
N LEU A 71 8.32 -5.04 -5.15
CA LEU A 71 7.49 -6.26 -5.22
C LEU A 71 6.61 -6.42 -3.98
N ILE A 72 7.14 -6.15 -2.78
CA ILE A 72 6.37 -6.18 -1.53
C ILE A 72 5.22 -5.17 -1.58
N PHE A 73 5.51 -3.91 -1.93
CA PHE A 73 4.50 -2.86 -2.02
C PHE A 73 3.46 -3.13 -3.11
N LYS A 74 3.87 -3.69 -4.25
CA LYS A 74 2.96 -4.09 -5.33
C LYS A 74 1.93 -5.10 -4.83
N GLU A 75 2.35 -6.18 -4.18
CA GLU A 75 1.43 -7.21 -3.67
C GLU A 75 0.62 -6.70 -2.47
N LYS A 76 1.22 -5.88 -1.60
CA LYS A 76 0.51 -5.24 -0.49
C LYS A 76 -0.62 -4.33 -1.00
N TYR A 77 -0.37 -3.53 -2.03
CA TYR A 77 -1.39 -2.67 -2.67
C TYR A 77 -2.57 -3.48 -3.20
N VAL A 78 -2.31 -4.62 -3.84
CA VAL A 78 -3.36 -5.55 -4.29
C VAL A 78 -4.13 -6.14 -3.10
N ALA A 79 -3.47 -6.46 -1.99
CA ALA A 79 -4.12 -7.02 -0.82
C ALA A 79 -4.97 -6.01 -0.03
N THR A 80 -4.63 -4.72 -0.08
CA THR A 80 -5.26 -3.64 0.67
C THR A 80 -6.16 -2.72 -0.18
N TYR A 81 -6.50 -3.08 -1.44
CA TYR A 81 -7.25 -2.20 -2.35
C TYR A 81 -8.62 -1.68 -1.84
N LEU A 82 -9.21 -2.35 -0.84
CA LEU A 82 -10.47 -1.95 -0.17
C LEU A 82 -10.24 -1.31 1.21
N ASN A 83 -9.01 -1.03 1.59
CA ASN A 83 -8.61 -0.49 2.88
C ASN A 83 -7.88 0.85 2.68
N PRO A 84 -8.15 1.89 3.50
CA PRO A 84 -7.43 3.16 3.43
C PRO A 84 -5.91 3.04 3.55
N GLU A 85 -5.38 1.96 4.13
CA GLU A 85 -3.95 1.66 4.18
C GLU A 85 -3.29 1.62 2.80
N ALA A 86 -4.01 1.27 1.74
CA ALA A 86 -3.48 1.35 0.38
C ALA A 86 -2.98 2.77 0.04
N TRP A 87 -3.67 3.81 0.50
CA TRP A 87 -3.24 5.20 0.25
C TRP A 87 -2.14 5.67 1.21
N ASN A 88 -2.09 5.14 2.43
CA ASN A 88 -0.96 5.39 3.35
C ASN A 88 0.34 4.83 2.75
N ASP A 89 0.33 3.56 2.35
CA ASP A 89 1.49 2.91 1.74
C ASP A 89 1.85 3.52 0.39
N ALA A 90 0.87 3.89 -0.44
CA ALA A 90 1.17 4.55 -1.71
C ALA A 90 1.93 5.87 -1.52
N ARG A 91 1.58 6.67 -0.51
CA ARG A 91 2.32 7.90 -0.17
C ARG A 91 3.71 7.60 0.38
N ARG A 92 3.81 6.62 1.30
CA ARG A 92 5.08 6.18 1.90
C ARG A 92 6.04 5.55 0.90
N PHE A 93 5.50 4.92 -0.15
CA PHE A 93 6.24 4.37 -1.29
C PHE A 93 6.35 5.36 -2.46
N ASP A 94 6.01 6.63 -2.22
CA ASP A 94 6.15 7.73 -3.17
C ASP A 94 5.47 7.48 -4.53
N TYR A 95 4.38 6.71 -4.53
CA TYR A 95 3.62 6.31 -5.72
C TYR A 95 4.45 5.59 -6.78
N GLN A 96 5.56 4.93 -6.41
CA GLN A 96 6.49 4.26 -7.32
C GLN A 96 5.98 2.91 -7.85
N TYR A 97 4.69 2.83 -8.16
CA TYR A 97 4.08 1.66 -8.81
C TYR A 97 4.23 1.76 -10.32
N LYS A 98 4.25 0.59 -10.98
CA LYS A 98 4.31 0.51 -12.44
C LYS A 98 3.11 1.24 -13.05
N ASP A 99 3.37 2.06 -14.06
CA ASP A 99 2.38 2.84 -14.82
C ASP A 99 1.50 3.78 -13.96
N PHE A 100 1.94 4.07 -12.72
CA PHE A 100 1.23 4.97 -11.81
C PHE A 100 1.65 6.41 -12.09
N THR A 101 0.91 7.06 -12.96
CA THR A 101 1.18 8.42 -13.44
C THR A 101 0.11 9.39 -12.98
N LEU A 102 0.40 10.69 -13.03
CA LEU A 102 -0.60 11.70 -12.72
C LEU A 102 -1.77 11.60 -13.72
N PRO A 103 -3.02 11.77 -13.26
CA PRO A 103 -4.17 11.81 -14.15
C PRO A 103 -4.05 12.90 -15.23
N VAL A 104 -4.66 12.68 -16.38
CA VAL A 104 -4.85 13.74 -17.37
C VAL A 104 -5.68 14.89 -16.77
N ASN A 105 -5.36 16.13 -17.15
CA ASN A 105 -5.99 17.36 -16.63
C ASN A 105 -5.89 17.53 -15.10
N VAL A 106 -4.86 16.95 -14.48
CA VAL A 106 -4.57 17.16 -13.06
C VAL A 106 -4.25 18.63 -12.77
N THR A 107 -4.76 19.16 -11.66
CA THR A 107 -4.48 20.53 -11.20
C THR A 107 -3.28 20.62 -10.26
N LEU A 108 -2.76 19.48 -9.81
CA LEU A 108 -1.60 19.37 -8.94
C LEU A 108 -0.35 19.03 -9.76
N SER A 109 0.79 19.62 -9.39
CA SER A 109 2.09 19.34 -10.02
C SER A 109 2.69 17.99 -9.60
N THR A 110 2.24 17.41 -8.48
CA THR A 110 2.68 16.13 -7.94
C THR A 110 1.49 15.37 -7.34
N PHE A 111 1.70 14.10 -6.96
CA PHE A 111 0.65 13.30 -6.33
C PHE A 111 0.18 13.94 -5.00
N ILE A 112 -1.12 13.84 -4.76
CA ILE A 112 -1.77 14.29 -3.53
C ILE A 112 -1.16 13.60 -2.30
N ARG A 113 -0.88 14.36 -1.24
CA ARG A 113 -0.27 13.87 0.01
C ARG A 113 -1.20 13.94 1.20
N ARG A 114 -2.24 14.78 1.13
CA ARG A 114 -3.21 14.99 2.21
C ARG A 114 -4.53 15.54 1.68
N ASN A 115 -5.56 15.40 2.50
CA ASN A 115 -6.85 16.06 2.31
C ASN A 115 -6.83 17.46 2.93
N ASP A 116 -7.75 18.30 2.46
CA ASP A 116 -7.94 19.62 3.03
C ASP A 116 -8.57 19.53 4.42
N TYR A 117 -8.28 20.53 5.26
CA TYR A 117 -9.13 20.79 6.41
C TYR A 117 -10.55 21.15 5.95
N PRO A 118 -11.60 20.77 6.69
CA PRO A 118 -12.97 21.19 6.36
C PRO A 118 -13.14 22.70 6.40
N GLN A 119 -13.99 23.25 5.52
CA GLN A 119 -14.28 24.70 5.51
C GLN A 119 -14.88 25.18 6.85
N GLY A 120 -15.67 24.34 7.51
CA GLY A 120 -16.25 24.66 8.82
C GLY A 120 -15.18 24.94 9.88
N GLU A 121 -14.09 24.16 9.89
CA GLU A 121 -12.97 24.36 10.82
C GLU A 121 -12.26 25.69 10.55
N ARG A 122 -12.03 26.03 9.27
CA ARG A 122 -11.45 27.33 8.90
C ARG A 122 -12.29 28.52 9.39
N ASN A 123 -13.62 28.42 9.27
CA ASN A 123 -14.53 29.51 9.64
C ASN A 123 -14.73 29.64 11.15
N LYS A 124 -14.85 28.51 11.86
CA LYS A 124 -15.23 28.48 13.28
C LYS A 124 -14.04 28.42 14.23
N ASN A 125 -12.91 27.90 13.78
CA ASN A 125 -11.73 27.60 14.58
C ASN A 125 -10.43 28.04 13.87
N GLY A 126 -10.51 29.07 13.02
CA GLY A 126 -9.43 29.45 12.09
C GLY A 126 -8.09 29.75 12.75
N GLY A 127 -8.08 30.23 14.00
CA GLY A 127 -6.85 30.45 14.77
C GLY A 127 -6.03 29.18 15.05
N ASN A 128 -6.67 28.00 14.98
CA ASN A 128 -6.03 26.69 15.21
C ASN A 128 -5.91 25.86 13.92
N VAL A 129 -6.28 26.41 12.76
CA VAL A 129 -6.23 25.72 11.48
C VAL A 129 -5.17 26.37 10.61
N PRO A 130 -4.13 25.63 10.19
CA PRO A 130 -3.14 26.14 9.24
C PRO A 130 -3.81 26.66 7.95
N VAL A 131 -3.45 27.88 7.57
CA VAL A 131 -3.98 28.57 6.39
C VAL A 131 -3.26 28.07 5.13
N ASP A 132 -4.03 27.82 4.07
CA ASP A 132 -3.55 27.53 2.71
C ASP A 132 -2.49 26.43 2.57
N VAL A 133 -2.54 25.38 3.40
CA VAL A 133 -1.60 24.25 3.28
C VAL A 133 -1.91 23.43 2.03
N PRO A 134 -0.98 23.35 1.04
CA PRO A 134 -1.20 22.61 -0.19
C PRO A 134 -1.53 21.13 0.03
N ARG A 135 -2.32 20.55 -0.88
CA ARG A 135 -2.61 19.10 -0.89
C ARG A 135 -1.38 18.26 -1.20
N THR A 136 -0.33 18.85 -1.77
CA THR A 136 0.96 18.22 -2.06
C THR A 136 1.92 18.25 -0.87
N THR A 137 1.59 18.94 0.22
CA THR A 137 2.42 18.95 1.43
C THR A 137 2.39 17.58 2.09
N LYS A 138 3.58 16.99 2.25
CA LYS A 138 3.78 15.71 2.95
C LYS A 138 3.33 15.80 4.41
N LEU A 139 2.77 14.71 4.93
CA LEU A 139 2.48 14.56 6.36
C LEU A 139 3.78 14.25 7.13
N TRP A 140 3.76 14.37 8.46
CA TRP A 140 4.98 14.21 9.27
C TRP A 140 5.71 12.88 9.06
N TRP A 141 4.96 11.80 8.75
CA TRP A 141 5.50 10.46 8.51
C TRP A 141 5.87 10.18 7.05
N ASP A 142 5.48 11.05 6.12
CA ASP A 142 5.79 10.94 4.69
C ASP A 142 7.11 11.70 4.46
N LEU A 143 8.24 10.98 4.48
CA LEU A 143 9.59 11.52 4.31
C LEU A 143 10.04 11.38 2.86
#